data_AF-A0AAU7JU27-F1
#
_entry.id   AF-A0AAU7JU27-F1
#
_cell.length_a   1.000
_cell.length_b   1.000
_cell.length_c   1.000
_cell.angle_alpha   90.00
_cell.angle_beta   90.00
_cell.angle_gamma   90.00
#
_symmetry.space_group_name_H-M   'P 1'
#
loop_
_entity.id
_entity.type
_entity.pdbx_description
1 polymer ?
#
loop_
_entity_poly.entity_id
_entity_poly.type
_entity_poly.pdbx_seq_one_letter_code
_entity_poly.pdbx_strand_id
1 'polypeptide(L)'
;MLWAAALLTPAVFLAPAGLVSSRGYSGESELVAASESAFLHADLSGPVADSQALAELTALWREFHLLKAVIAGLLVLALVGLASTVRCRVEAAGRGRRRWLLLSVYSGVIVWLLGALTVLLANVQGAAAPFASVASLLPAAHATGELEVVLSHLREVVPSGTPSPAGGIASQLLGDFTLYHAVFAVLAAATGSLLSAVALRAVWRRWRLRGPDRSPQQTWLVQTILYGASGGLFLLLALANVSTSVHPVPALLASLGGG
;
A
#
# COMPACT_ATOMS: atom_id res chain seq x y z
N MET A 1 -19.56 14.54 -2.90
CA MET A 1 -18.89 13.33 -2.38
C MET A 1 -18.93 12.17 -3.38
N LEU A 2 -20.09 11.68 -3.82
CA LEU A 2 -20.15 10.57 -4.80
C LEU A 2 -19.44 10.88 -6.12
N TRP A 3 -19.74 12.02 -6.76
CA TRP A 3 -19.06 12.43 -8.00
C TRP A 3 -17.55 12.57 -7.85
N ALA A 4 -17.09 13.15 -6.73
CA ALA A 4 -15.67 13.26 -6.44
C ALA A 4 -15.02 11.87 -6.33
N ALA A 5 -15.62 10.93 -5.58
CA ALA A 5 -15.10 9.57 -5.46
C ALA A 5 -15.10 8.82 -6.81
N ALA A 6 -16.15 9.00 -7.61
CA ALA A 6 -16.26 8.41 -8.94
C ALA A 6 -15.20 8.93 -9.92
N LEU A 7 -14.84 10.21 -9.85
CA LEU A 7 -13.77 10.80 -10.68
C LEU A 7 -12.37 10.46 -10.15
N LEU A 8 -12.17 10.47 -8.83
CA LEU A 8 -10.88 10.19 -8.21
C LEU A 8 -10.45 8.73 -8.40
N THR A 9 -11.40 7.78 -8.45
CA THR A 9 -11.08 6.35 -8.61
C THR A 9 -10.30 6.03 -9.89
N PRO A 10 -10.77 6.39 -11.10
CA PRO A 10 -9.96 6.23 -12.30
C PRO A 10 -8.73 7.14 -12.29
N ALA A 11 -8.79 8.34 -11.68
CA ALA A 11 -7.66 9.26 -11.64
C ALA A 11 -6.43 8.68 -10.89
N VAL A 12 -6.64 7.83 -9.87
CA VAL A 12 -5.56 7.10 -9.17
C VAL A 12 -4.72 6.25 -10.13
N PHE A 13 -5.27 5.81 -11.25
CA PHE A 13 -4.56 4.99 -12.24
C PHE A 13 -4.11 5.81 -13.45
N LEU A 14 -4.97 6.70 -13.96
CA LEU A 14 -4.71 7.44 -15.19
C LEU A 14 -3.67 8.54 -15.02
N ALA A 15 -3.70 9.30 -13.91
CA ALA A 15 -2.75 10.41 -13.73
C ALA A 15 -1.29 9.92 -13.58
N PRO A 16 -1.00 8.88 -12.78
CA PRO A 16 0.34 8.30 -12.72
C PRO A 16 0.78 7.64 -14.03
N ALA A 17 -0.13 6.98 -14.77
CA ALA A 17 0.19 6.46 -16.09
C ALA A 17 0.59 7.58 -17.06
N GLY A 18 -0.13 8.72 -17.02
CA GLY A 18 0.23 9.91 -17.78
C GLY A 18 1.61 10.48 -17.40
N LEU A 19 1.95 10.49 -16.10
CA LEU A 19 3.28 10.89 -15.63
C LEU A 19 4.38 10.01 -16.24
N VAL A 20 4.24 8.69 -16.14
CA VAL A 20 5.27 7.75 -16.64
C VAL A 20 5.35 7.78 -18.17
N SER A 21 4.21 7.92 -18.86
CA SER A 21 4.15 8.11 -20.31
C SER A 21 4.83 9.40 -20.78
N SER A 22 4.66 10.50 -20.04
CA SER A 22 5.37 11.76 -20.34
C SER A 22 6.89 11.66 -20.20
N ARG A 23 7.39 10.62 -19.52
CA ARG A 23 8.81 10.31 -19.32
C ARG A 23 9.32 9.24 -20.29
N GLY A 24 8.51 8.85 -21.27
CA GLY A 24 8.91 7.95 -22.37
C GLY A 24 8.53 6.49 -22.20
N TYR A 25 7.78 6.11 -21.14
CA TYR A 25 7.37 4.73 -20.91
C TYR A 25 5.90 4.51 -21.27
N SER A 26 5.63 3.70 -22.29
CA SER A 26 4.29 3.39 -22.80
C SER A 26 3.55 2.33 -21.95
N GLY A 27 4.28 1.57 -21.13
CA GLY A 27 3.69 0.52 -20.31
C GLY A 27 4.67 -0.15 -19.33
N GLU A 28 4.16 -1.16 -18.62
CA GLU A 28 4.91 -1.90 -17.59
C GLU A 28 6.13 -2.66 -18.13
N SER A 29 6.04 -3.24 -19.33
CA SER A 29 7.15 -3.98 -19.94
C SER A 29 8.38 -3.12 -20.17
N GLU A 30 8.20 -1.84 -20.54
CA GLU A 30 9.32 -0.92 -20.74
C GLU A 30 9.95 -0.48 -19.42
N LEU A 31 9.15 -0.38 -18.34
CA LEU A 31 9.66 -0.12 -17.00
C LEU A 31 10.46 -1.29 -16.44
N VAL A 32 10.00 -2.52 -16.67
CA VAL A 32 10.74 -3.74 -16.32
C VAL A 32 12.06 -3.78 -17.08
N ALA A 33 12.04 -3.59 -18.40
CA ALA A 33 13.24 -3.57 -19.23
C ALA A 33 14.23 -2.46 -18.83
N ALA A 34 13.72 -1.27 -18.45
CA ALA A 34 14.57 -0.18 -17.96
C ALA A 34 15.16 -0.47 -16.57
N SER A 35 14.40 -1.12 -15.68
CA SER A 35 14.92 -1.58 -14.39
C SER A 35 16.04 -2.60 -14.59
N GLU A 36 15.81 -3.63 -15.40
CA GLU A 36 16.83 -4.62 -15.75
C GLU A 36 18.09 -3.97 -16.33
N SER A 37 17.92 -3.12 -17.35
CA SER A 37 19.03 -2.39 -17.97
C SER A 37 19.81 -1.55 -16.97
N ALA A 38 19.13 -0.83 -16.06
CA ALA A 38 19.77 -0.01 -15.04
C ALA A 38 20.57 -0.84 -14.04
N PHE A 39 20.10 -2.02 -13.64
CA PHE A 39 20.83 -2.93 -12.76
C PHE A 39 22.03 -3.59 -13.45
N LEU A 40 21.89 -3.96 -14.74
CA LEU A 40 22.97 -4.57 -15.52
C LEU A 40 24.18 -3.64 -15.71
N HIS A 41 23.93 -2.35 -15.91
CA HIS A 41 24.98 -1.37 -16.19
C HIS A 41 25.47 -0.61 -14.95
N ALA A 42 24.90 -0.87 -13.77
CA ALA A 42 25.32 -0.23 -12.55
C ALA A 42 26.60 -0.87 -11.99
N ASP A 43 27.51 -0.04 -11.47
CA ASP A 43 28.56 -0.53 -10.58
C ASP A 43 27.93 -0.93 -9.24
N LEU A 44 27.81 -2.24 -9.01
CA LEU A 44 27.18 -2.80 -7.81
C LEU A 44 27.94 -2.47 -6.52
N SER A 45 29.24 -2.15 -6.63
CA SER A 45 30.06 -1.70 -5.50
C SER A 45 29.83 -0.23 -5.16
N GLY A 46 29.36 0.56 -6.13
CA GLY A 46 29.03 1.97 -5.99
C GLY A 46 27.61 2.22 -5.47
N PRO A 47 27.34 3.43 -4.94
CA PRO A 47 26.01 3.85 -4.53
C PRO A 47 25.06 4.00 -5.73
N VAL A 48 23.74 3.94 -5.48
CA VAL A 48 22.71 4.14 -6.52
C VAL A 48 22.88 5.47 -7.25
N ALA A 49 23.32 6.51 -6.55
CA ALA A 49 23.54 7.85 -7.11
C ALA A 49 24.63 7.91 -8.20
N ASP A 50 25.54 6.94 -8.23
CA ASP A 50 26.61 6.89 -9.24
C ASP A 50 26.12 6.22 -10.55
N SER A 51 24.98 5.53 -10.51
CA SER A 51 24.27 5.05 -11.70
C SER A 51 23.15 6.01 -12.08
N GLN A 52 23.38 6.83 -13.11
CA GLN A 52 22.39 7.81 -13.58
C GLN A 52 21.04 7.15 -13.89
N ALA A 53 21.04 6.03 -14.61
CA ALA A 53 19.81 5.33 -14.99
C ALA A 53 19.01 4.84 -13.77
N LEU A 54 19.71 4.27 -12.77
CA LEU A 54 19.06 3.74 -11.57
C LEU A 54 18.56 4.86 -10.65
N ALA A 55 19.32 5.96 -10.52
CA ALA A 55 18.91 7.13 -9.79
C ALA A 55 17.68 7.82 -10.41
N GLU A 56 17.66 7.98 -11.74
CA GLU A 56 16.53 8.57 -12.48
C GLU A 56 15.28 7.69 -12.37
N LEU A 57 15.41 6.37 -12.55
CA LEU A 57 14.29 5.44 -12.41
C LEU A 57 13.74 5.44 -10.98
N THR A 58 14.61 5.43 -9.96
CA THR A 58 14.21 5.52 -8.55
C THR A 58 13.46 6.83 -8.25
N ALA A 59 13.93 7.95 -8.80
CA ALA A 59 13.26 9.24 -8.64
C ALA A 59 11.88 9.27 -9.33
N LEU A 60 11.77 8.75 -10.56
CA LEU A 60 10.51 8.62 -11.29
C LEU A 60 9.51 7.74 -10.53
N TRP A 61 9.98 6.60 -10.01
CA TRP A 61 9.14 5.65 -9.29
C TRP A 61 8.60 6.24 -7.98
N ARG A 62 9.44 7.03 -7.28
CA ARG A 62 9.01 7.82 -6.13
C ARG A 62 7.90 8.81 -6.50
N GLU A 63 8.08 9.59 -7.57
CA GLU A 63 7.07 10.57 -8.04
C GLU A 63 5.74 9.88 -8.40
N PHE A 64 5.81 8.73 -9.07
CA PHE A 64 4.66 7.90 -9.41
C PHE A 64 3.85 7.48 -8.18
N HIS A 65 4.53 6.95 -7.17
CA HIS A 65 3.89 6.53 -5.92
C HIS A 65 3.37 7.72 -5.10
N LEU A 66 4.10 8.83 -5.04
CA LEU A 66 3.64 10.06 -4.37
C LEU A 66 2.34 10.58 -5.00
N LEU A 67 2.27 10.64 -6.33
CA LEU A 67 1.08 11.10 -7.04
C LEU A 67 -0.12 10.19 -6.74
N LYS A 68 0.08 8.85 -6.78
CA LYS A 68 -0.95 7.88 -6.38
C LYS A 68 -1.41 8.07 -4.94
N ALA A 69 -0.48 8.27 -4.01
CA ALA A 69 -0.79 8.47 -2.60
C ALA A 69 -1.64 9.73 -2.39
N VAL A 70 -1.31 10.84 -3.05
CA VAL A 70 -2.08 12.10 -2.95
C VAL A 70 -3.52 11.89 -3.45
N ILE A 71 -3.71 11.31 -4.64
CA ILE A 71 -5.04 11.11 -5.22
C ILE A 71 -5.85 10.10 -4.39
N ALA A 72 -5.21 9.01 -3.93
CA ALA A 72 -5.84 8.02 -3.06
C ALA A 72 -6.25 8.63 -1.71
N GLY A 73 -5.44 9.54 -1.14
CA GLY A 73 -5.78 10.30 0.05
C GLY A 73 -7.04 11.15 -0.12
N LEU A 74 -7.14 11.87 -1.23
CA LEU A 74 -8.35 12.63 -1.59
C LEU A 74 -9.57 11.71 -1.76
N LEU A 75 -9.38 10.54 -2.38
CA LEU A 75 -10.44 9.54 -2.54
C LEU A 75 -10.93 9.01 -1.18
N VAL A 76 -10.00 8.68 -0.27
CA VAL A 76 -10.32 8.25 1.11
C VAL A 76 -11.16 9.31 1.82
N LEU A 77 -10.76 10.59 1.75
CA LEU A 77 -11.53 11.69 2.36
C LEU A 77 -12.94 11.81 1.77
N ALA A 78 -13.08 11.73 0.45
CA ALA A 78 -14.38 11.77 -0.23
C ALA A 78 -15.27 10.59 0.19
N LEU A 79 -14.69 9.39 0.33
CA LEU A 79 -15.39 8.17 0.73
C LEU A 79 -15.77 8.15 2.21
N VAL A 80 -14.96 8.72 3.11
CA VAL A 80 -15.32 8.93 4.52
C VAL A 80 -16.54 9.85 4.64
N GLY A 81 -16.55 10.96 3.87
CA GLY A 81 -17.69 11.86 3.80
C GLY A 81 -18.95 11.19 3.24
N LEU A 82 -18.79 10.39 2.18
CA LEU A 82 -19.89 9.61 1.59
C LEU A 82 -20.43 8.57 2.57
N ALA A 83 -19.57 7.78 3.20
CA ALA A 83 -19.92 6.77 4.20
C ALA A 83 -20.70 7.41 5.36
N SER A 84 -20.24 8.56 5.85
CA SER A 84 -20.91 9.32 6.92
C SER A 84 -22.31 9.77 6.51
N THR A 85 -22.45 10.29 5.27
CA THR A 85 -23.74 10.72 4.72
C THR A 85 -24.72 9.56 4.57
N VAL A 86 -24.27 8.44 4.00
CA VAL A 86 -25.11 7.24 3.82
C VAL A 86 -25.48 6.66 5.18
N ARG A 87 -24.54 6.61 6.13
CA ARG A 87 -24.80 6.16 7.51
C ARG A 87 -25.93 6.98 8.15
N CYS A 88 -25.86 8.31 8.11
CA CYS A 88 -26.92 9.16 8.66
C CYS A 88 -28.30 8.85 8.02
N ARG A 89 -28.34 8.58 6.70
CA ARG A 89 -29.56 8.18 6.00
C ARG A 89 -30.07 6.80 6.42
N VAL A 90 -29.19 5.84 6.68
CA VAL A 90 -29.56 4.53 7.23
C VAL A 90 -30.17 4.71 8.62
N GLU A 91 -29.51 5.44 9.51
CA GLU A 91 -29.99 5.63 10.89
C GLU A 91 -31.33 6.38 10.96
N ALA A 92 -31.60 7.27 10.01
CA ALA A 92 -32.89 7.96 9.88
C ALA A 92 -33.98 7.11 9.18
N ALA A 93 -33.62 5.99 8.54
CA ALA A 93 -34.57 5.15 7.82
C ALA A 93 -35.41 4.31 8.79
N GLY A 94 -36.72 4.30 8.57
CA GLY A 94 -37.64 3.37 9.22
C GLY A 94 -37.41 1.90 8.82
N ARG A 95 -38.26 1.00 9.31
CA ARG A 95 -38.21 -0.42 8.93
C ARG A 95 -38.72 -0.61 7.49
N GLY A 96 -38.11 -1.51 6.72
CA GLY A 96 -38.58 -1.90 5.38
C GLY A 96 -37.49 -2.00 4.30
N ARG A 97 -37.89 -2.22 3.04
CA ARG A 97 -36.99 -2.45 1.88
C ARG A 97 -35.96 -1.33 1.67
N ARG A 98 -36.37 -0.07 1.85
CA ARG A 98 -35.49 1.10 1.72
C ARG A 98 -34.28 1.04 2.67
N ARG A 99 -34.47 0.51 3.88
CA ARG A 99 -33.39 0.36 4.86
C ARG A 99 -32.35 -0.65 4.40
N TRP A 100 -32.79 -1.81 3.91
CA TRP A 100 -31.89 -2.83 3.40
C TRP A 100 -31.08 -2.33 2.21
N LEU A 101 -31.71 -1.60 1.28
CA LEU A 101 -31.02 -0.96 0.17
C LEU A 101 -29.93 0.02 0.67
N LEU A 102 -30.26 0.90 1.63
CA LEU A 102 -29.29 1.85 2.17
C LEU A 102 -28.16 1.16 2.94
N LEU A 103 -28.43 0.06 3.64
CA LEU A 103 -27.40 -0.77 4.28
C LEU A 103 -26.47 -1.41 3.24
N SER A 104 -27.00 -1.93 2.15
CA SER A 104 -26.19 -2.47 1.05
C SER A 104 -25.30 -1.39 0.42
N VAL A 105 -25.85 -0.20 0.15
CA VAL A 105 -25.07 0.95 -0.33
C VAL A 105 -23.99 1.35 0.67
N TYR A 106 -24.32 1.40 1.96
CA TYR A 106 -23.36 1.71 3.01
C TYR A 106 -22.21 0.70 3.03
N SER A 107 -22.51 -0.60 3.03
CA SER A 107 -21.50 -1.66 2.97
C SER A 107 -20.60 -1.53 1.74
N GLY A 108 -21.18 -1.27 0.56
CA GLY A 108 -20.42 -1.04 -0.67
C GLY A 108 -19.47 0.14 -0.57
N VAL A 109 -19.91 1.26 0.02
CA VAL A 109 -19.05 2.43 0.26
C VAL A 109 -17.93 2.11 1.26
N ILE A 110 -18.18 1.30 2.29
CA ILE A 110 -17.13 0.87 3.22
C ILE A 110 -16.08 0.00 2.53
N VAL A 111 -16.51 -0.97 1.70
CA VAL A 111 -15.56 -1.80 0.93
C VAL A 111 -14.72 -0.94 -0.01
N TRP A 112 -15.33 0.02 -0.71
CA TRP A 112 -14.60 0.96 -1.57
C TRP A 112 -13.62 1.83 -0.78
N LEU A 113 -14.02 2.32 0.39
CA LEU A 113 -13.15 3.09 1.30
C LEU A 113 -11.94 2.26 1.74
N LEU A 114 -12.15 1.00 2.14
CA LEU A 114 -11.08 0.11 2.56
C LEU A 114 -10.13 -0.20 1.40
N GLY A 115 -10.65 -0.41 0.19
CA GLY A 115 -9.83 -0.56 -1.01
C GLY A 115 -8.98 0.68 -1.31
N ALA A 116 -9.59 1.87 -1.29
CA ALA A 116 -8.88 3.13 -1.48
C ALA A 116 -7.81 3.36 -0.40
N LEU A 117 -8.09 2.95 0.85
CA LEU A 117 -7.13 3.02 1.95
C LEU A 117 -5.94 2.09 1.71
N THR A 118 -6.16 0.84 1.29
CA THR A 118 -5.09 -0.08 0.93
C THR A 118 -4.20 0.49 -0.18
N VAL A 119 -4.80 1.09 -1.21
CA VAL A 119 -4.05 1.77 -2.28
C VAL A 119 -3.23 2.93 -1.73
N LEU A 120 -3.80 3.76 -0.85
CA LEU A 120 -3.05 4.83 -0.20
C LEU A 120 -1.83 4.29 0.56
N LEU A 121 -2.01 3.27 1.42
CA LEU A 121 -0.92 2.75 2.24
C LEU A 121 0.21 2.15 1.38
N ALA A 122 -0.14 1.36 0.36
CA ALA A 122 0.84 0.76 -0.56
C ALA A 122 1.64 1.83 -1.32
N ASN A 123 1.01 2.96 -1.68
CA ASN A 123 1.70 4.02 -2.40
C ASN A 123 2.51 4.96 -1.49
N VAL A 124 2.11 5.16 -0.23
CA VAL A 124 2.98 5.83 0.76
C VAL A 124 4.23 4.99 1.01
N GLN A 125 4.07 3.66 1.11
CA GLN A 125 5.17 2.71 1.24
C GLN A 125 6.14 2.77 0.05
N GLY A 126 5.64 2.66 -1.19
CA GLY A 126 6.47 2.74 -2.40
C GLY A 126 7.15 4.09 -2.59
N ALA A 127 6.53 5.19 -2.13
CA ALA A 127 7.15 6.51 -2.15
C ALA A 127 8.26 6.68 -1.10
N ALA A 128 8.12 6.03 0.06
CA ALA A 128 9.09 6.14 1.17
C ALA A 128 10.34 5.30 0.92
N ALA A 129 10.21 4.18 0.21
CA ALA A 129 11.29 3.28 -0.16
C ALA A 129 11.23 2.95 -1.67
N PRO A 130 11.58 3.93 -2.52
CA PRO A 130 11.40 3.81 -3.96
C PRO A 130 12.40 2.86 -4.61
N PHE A 131 13.57 2.64 -4.02
CA PHE A 131 14.59 1.79 -4.63
C PHE A 131 14.25 0.31 -4.49
N ALA A 132 13.80 -0.12 -3.31
CA ALA A 132 13.24 -1.45 -3.10
C ALA A 132 12.00 -1.68 -3.98
N SER A 133 11.19 -0.64 -4.20
CA SER A 133 10.05 -0.73 -5.10
C SER A 133 10.45 -0.85 -6.58
N VAL A 134 11.50 -0.17 -7.03
CA VAL A 134 12.08 -0.39 -8.38
C VAL A 134 12.66 -1.80 -8.50
N ALA A 135 13.38 -2.28 -7.49
CA ALA A 135 13.92 -3.64 -7.47
C ALA A 135 12.83 -4.70 -7.56
N SER A 136 11.63 -4.45 -7.02
CA SER A 136 10.49 -5.36 -7.13
C SER A 136 9.94 -5.52 -8.57
N LEU A 137 10.36 -4.68 -9.51
CA LEU A 137 10.05 -4.83 -10.94
C LEU A 137 10.94 -5.87 -11.63
N LEU A 138 12.07 -6.25 -11.03
CA LEU A 138 12.97 -7.24 -11.63
C LEU A 138 12.28 -8.61 -11.68
N PRO A 139 12.33 -9.33 -12.82
CA PRO A 139 11.71 -10.65 -12.94
C PRO A 139 12.56 -11.73 -12.30
N ALA A 140 12.88 -11.61 -11.01
CA ALA A 140 13.84 -12.44 -10.31
C ALA A 140 13.53 -13.95 -10.39
N ALA A 141 12.25 -14.33 -10.39
CA ALA A 141 11.82 -15.73 -10.51
C ALA A 141 12.10 -16.36 -11.90
N HIS A 142 12.32 -15.54 -12.93
CA HIS A 142 12.54 -15.99 -14.31
C HIS A 142 13.81 -15.36 -14.91
N ALA A 143 14.71 -14.85 -14.06
CA ALA A 143 15.93 -14.22 -14.50
C ALA A 143 16.83 -15.22 -15.23
N THR A 144 17.43 -14.78 -16.34
CA THR A 144 18.36 -15.57 -17.13
C THR A 144 19.51 -14.69 -17.61
N GLY A 145 20.62 -15.31 -18.03
CA GLY A 145 21.77 -14.59 -18.59
C GLY A 145 22.43 -13.63 -17.60
N GLU A 146 22.77 -12.42 -18.07
CA GLU A 146 23.49 -11.42 -17.28
C GLU A 146 22.70 -10.94 -16.06
N LEU A 147 21.37 -10.89 -16.13
CA LEU A 147 20.54 -10.48 -15.00
C LEU A 147 20.64 -11.48 -13.84
N GLU A 148 20.68 -12.77 -14.15
CA GLU A 148 20.84 -13.81 -13.12
C GLU A 148 22.22 -13.72 -12.46
N VAL A 149 23.26 -13.31 -13.19
CA VAL A 149 24.59 -13.04 -12.62
C VAL A 149 24.54 -11.87 -11.64
N VAL A 150 23.87 -10.76 -12.01
CA VAL A 150 23.69 -9.60 -11.13
C VAL A 150 22.90 -9.97 -9.87
N LEU A 151 21.77 -10.68 -10.02
CA LEU A 151 20.96 -11.10 -8.89
C LEU A 151 21.69 -12.10 -7.98
N SER A 152 22.47 -13.01 -8.55
CA SER A 152 23.32 -13.94 -7.79
C SER A 152 24.37 -13.21 -6.98
N HIS A 153 25.04 -12.21 -7.56
CA HIS A 153 25.99 -11.38 -6.83
C HIS A 153 25.32 -10.59 -5.70
N LEU A 154 24.13 -10.02 -5.92
CA LEU A 154 23.36 -9.38 -4.85
C LEU A 154 23.01 -10.37 -3.74
N ARG A 155 22.59 -11.60 -4.08
CA ARG A 155 22.29 -12.66 -3.10
C ARG A 155 23.51 -13.05 -2.27
N GLU A 156 24.72 -13.00 -2.84
CA GLU A 156 25.97 -13.29 -2.14
C GLU A 156 26.39 -12.16 -1.19
N VAL A 157 26.22 -10.90 -1.60
CA VAL A 157 26.68 -9.73 -0.85
C VAL A 157 25.71 -9.32 0.26
N VAL A 158 24.39 -9.41 0.02
CA VAL A 158 23.35 -8.97 0.98
C VAL A 158 23.51 -9.58 2.39
N PRO A 159 23.80 -10.88 2.58
CA PRO A 159 23.93 -11.48 3.91
C PRO A 159 25.11 -10.95 4.73
N SER A 160 26.17 -10.48 4.04
CA SER A 160 27.38 -9.95 4.69
C SER A 160 27.36 -8.42 4.83
N GLY A 161 26.44 -7.75 4.12
CA GLY A 161 26.27 -6.31 4.15
C GLY A 161 25.56 -5.79 5.40
N THR A 162 25.88 -4.56 5.78
CA THR A 162 25.08 -3.76 6.71
C THR A 162 24.34 -2.67 5.94
N PRO A 163 23.10 -2.29 6.32
CA PRO A 163 22.40 -1.17 5.69
C PRO A 163 23.22 0.13 5.82
N SER A 164 23.53 0.78 4.69
CA SER A 164 24.30 2.01 4.66
C SER A 164 23.92 2.88 3.45
N PRO A 165 23.52 4.15 3.66
CA PRO A 165 23.27 5.10 2.58
C PRO A 165 24.50 5.42 1.72
N ALA A 166 25.70 5.21 2.27
CA ALA A 166 26.97 5.42 1.57
C ALA A 166 27.58 4.10 1.05
N GLY A 167 26.91 2.97 1.27
CA GLY A 167 27.34 1.67 0.77
C GLY A 167 26.99 1.47 -0.71
N GLY A 168 27.45 0.34 -1.25
CA GLY A 168 27.08 -0.10 -2.60
C GLY A 168 25.60 -0.45 -2.73
N ILE A 169 25.17 -0.78 -3.95
CA ILE A 169 23.78 -1.09 -4.29
C ILE A 169 23.13 -2.12 -3.36
N ALA A 170 23.82 -3.21 -3.01
CA ALA A 170 23.28 -4.24 -2.11
C ALA A 170 22.94 -3.69 -0.71
N SER A 171 23.79 -2.82 -0.17
CA SER A 171 23.62 -2.20 1.15
C SER A 171 22.49 -1.17 1.15
N GLN A 172 22.37 -0.38 0.09
CA GLN A 172 21.26 0.57 -0.08
C GLN A 172 19.94 -0.15 -0.31
N LEU A 173 19.93 -1.22 -1.12
CA LEU A 173 18.75 -2.05 -1.34
C LEU A 173 18.28 -2.67 -0.04
N LEU A 174 19.19 -3.21 0.77
CA LEU A 174 18.87 -3.75 2.09
C LEU A 174 18.24 -2.69 3.00
N GLY A 175 18.83 -1.50 3.07
CA GLY A 175 18.31 -0.39 3.88
C GLY A 175 16.93 0.09 3.41
N ASP A 176 16.75 0.25 2.10
CA ASP A 176 15.48 0.69 1.51
C ASP A 176 14.41 -0.40 1.67
N PHE A 177 14.76 -1.68 1.53
CA PHE A 177 13.84 -2.80 1.77
C PHE A 177 13.41 -2.90 3.24
N THR A 178 14.33 -2.69 4.18
CA THR A 178 14.00 -2.56 5.60
C THR A 178 13.02 -1.42 5.84
N LEU A 179 13.28 -0.23 5.24
CA LEU A 179 12.39 0.92 5.35
C LEU A 179 11.02 0.66 4.73
N TYR A 180 10.98 0.00 3.58
CA TYR A 180 9.77 -0.40 2.86
C TYR A 180 8.83 -1.20 3.78
N HIS A 181 9.36 -2.20 4.49
CA HIS A 181 8.56 -2.99 5.42
C HIS A 181 8.25 -2.26 6.73
N ALA A 182 9.19 -1.47 7.27
CA ALA A 182 8.98 -0.70 8.50
C ALA A 182 7.87 0.35 8.35
N VAL A 183 7.85 1.10 7.24
CA VAL A 183 6.82 2.10 6.95
C VAL A 183 5.45 1.44 6.86
N PHE A 184 5.33 0.33 6.14
CA PHE A 184 4.06 -0.37 6.04
C PHE A 184 3.61 -0.97 7.37
N ALA A 185 4.53 -1.49 8.18
CA ALA A 185 4.23 -1.97 9.52
C ALA A 185 3.57 -0.87 10.38
N VAL A 186 4.15 0.33 10.40
CA VAL A 186 3.60 1.48 11.15
C VAL A 186 2.23 1.90 10.62
N LEU A 187 2.10 2.05 9.29
CA LEU A 187 0.84 2.44 8.65
C LEU A 187 -0.28 1.42 8.87
N ALA A 188 0.04 0.13 8.74
CA ALA A 188 -0.89 -0.97 8.95
C ALA A 188 -1.27 -1.09 10.44
N ALA A 189 -0.33 -0.91 11.38
CA ALA A 189 -0.62 -0.92 12.80
C ALA A 189 -1.56 0.23 13.21
N ALA A 190 -1.29 1.45 12.73
CA ALA A 190 -2.12 2.62 12.99
C ALA A 190 -3.53 2.44 12.40
N THR A 191 -3.62 2.00 11.14
CA THR A 191 -4.87 1.73 10.45
C THR A 191 -5.66 0.62 11.15
N GLY A 192 -5.03 -0.51 11.41
CA GLY A 192 -5.63 -1.67 12.06
C GLY A 192 -6.17 -1.34 13.45
N SER A 193 -5.42 -0.57 14.23
CA SER A 193 -5.86 -0.07 15.55
C SER A 193 -7.06 0.87 15.43
N LEU A 194 -7.05 1.80 14.48
CA LEU A 194 -8.16 2.74 14.25
C LEU A 194 -9.44 2.00 13.86
N LEU A 195 -9.36 1.09 12.89
CA LEU A 195 -10.51 0.30 12.42
C LEU A 195 -11.06 -0.60 13.54
N SER A 196 -10.18 -1.25 14.31
CA SER A 196 -10.57 -2.04 15.47
C SER A 196 -11.25 -1.19 16.54
N ALA A 197 -10.76 0.02 16.81
CA ALA A 197 -11.38 0.95 17.74
C ALA A 197 -12.79 1.38 17.27
N VAL A 198 -12.98 1.60 15.96
CA VAL A 198 -14.31 1.90 15.39
C VAL A 198 -15.26 0.71 15.56
N ALA A 199 -14.80 -0.51 15.27
CA ALA A 199 -15.59 -1.74 15.46
C ALA A 199 -15.97 -1.95 16.93
N LEU A 200 -15.01 -1.86 17.86
CA LEU A 200 -15.25 -1.97 19.30
C LEU A 200 -16.22 -0.91 19.81
N ARG A 201 -16.08 0.33 19.33
CA ARG A 201 -17.01 1.42 19.67
C ARG A 201 -18.44 1.13 19.19
N ALA A 202 -18.61 0.53 18.01
CA ALA A 202 -19.93 0.14 17.50
C ALA A 202 -20.59 -0.93 18.39
N VAL A 203 -19.81 -1.95 18.79
CA VAL A 203 -20.26 -2.99 19.74
C VAL A 203 -20.62 -2.36 21.09
N TRP A 204 -19.73 -1.54 21.65
CA TRP A 204 -19.93 -0.93 22.96
C TRP A 204 -21.17 -0.04 23.03
N ARG A 205 -21.40 0.78 21.98
CA ARG A 205 -22.61 1.59 21.86
C ARG A 205 -23.86 0.72 21.80
N ARG A 206 -23.83 -0.37 21.03
CA ARG A 206 -24.95 -1.32 20.95
C ARG A 206 -25.28 -1.96 22.30
N TRP A 207 -24.26 -2.24 23.11
CA TRP A 207 -24.42 -2.83 24.44
C TRP A 207 -24.96 -1.82 25.46
N ARG A 208 -24.41 -0.59 25.50
CA ARG A 208 -24.88 0.48 26.39
C ARG A 208 -26.30 0.97 26.08
N LEU A 209 -26.76 0.82 24.84
CA LEU A 209 -28.11 1.19 24.41
C LEU A 209 -29.14 0.06 24.63
N ARG A 210 -28.82 -1.00 25.39
CA ARG A 210 -29.80 -1.99 25.85
C ARG A 210 -30.71 -1.35 26.91
N GLY A 211 -31.75 -0.66 26.46
CA GLY A 211 -32.85 -0.14 27.28
C GLY A 211 -34.13 -0.01 26.43
N PRO A 212 -35.33 -0.01 27.05
CA PRO A 212 -36.61 -0.12 26.34
C PRO A 212 -36.93 1.03 25.35
N ASP A 213 -36.34 2.22 25.54
CA ASP A 213 -36.73 3.44 24.81
C ASP A 213 -35.77 3.93 23.71
N ARG A 214 -34.72 3.17 23.33
CA ARG A 214 -33.68 3.72 22.42
C ARG A 214 -33.54 2.98 21.09
N SER A 215 -33.54 3.77 20.02
CA SER A 215 -33.38 3.32 18.64
C SER A 215 -32.08 2.51 18.47
N PRO A 216 -32.13 1.27 17.95
CA PRO A 216 -30.94 0.48 17.72
C PRO A 216 -30.11 1.10 16.60
N GLN A 217 -28.84 1.45 16.89
CA GLN A 217 -27.88 1.90 15.89
C GLN A 217 -27.78 0.86 14.77
N GLN A 218 -28.34 1.13 13.61
CA GLN A 218 -28.67 0.13 12.60
C GLN A 218 -27.43 -0.40 11.87
N THR A 219 -26.39 0.42 11.78
CA THR A 219 -25.14 0.11 11.06
C THR A 219 -24.12 -0.66 11.90
N TRP A 220 -24.41 -0.96 13.17
CA TRP A 220 -23.42 -1.53 14.11
C TRP A 220 -22.82 -2.85 13.61
N LEU A 221 -23.63 -3.74 13.03
CA LEU A 221 -23.18 -5.06 12.57
C LEU A 221 -22.22 -4.92 11.38
N VAL A 222 -22.58 -4.07 10.41
CA VAL A 222 -21.71 -3.76 9.25
C VAL A 222 -20.39 -3.16 9.71
N GLN A 223 -20.43 -2.17 10.61
CA GLN A 223 -19.22 -1.55 11.16
C GLN A 223 -18.36 -2.57 11.90
N THR A 224 -18.96 -3.41 12.74
CA THR A 224 -18.23 -4.40 13.54
C THR A 224 -17.55 -5.43 12.64
N ILE A 225 -18.28 -5.97 11.65
CA ILE A 225 -17.75 -7.01 10.76
C ILE A 225 -16.68 -6.43 9.84
N LEU A 226 -16.99 -5.38 9.07
CA LEU A 226 -16.07 -4.88 8.05
C LEU A 226 -14.85 -4.20 8.68
N TYR A 227 -15.04 -3.28 9.64
CA TYR A 227 -13.89 -2.64 10.27
C TYR A 227 -13.16 -3.56 11.24
N GLY A 228 -13.85 -4.48 11.91
CA GLY A 228 -13.20 -5.46 12.79
C GLY A 228 -12.34 -6.45 12.02
N ALA A 229 -12.88 -7.03 10.95
CA ALA A 229 -12.13 -7.97 10.09
C ALA A 229 -10.96 -7.28 9.41
N SER A 230 -11.16 -6.11 8.79
CA SER A 230 -10.07 -5.34 8.19
C SER A 230 -9.07 -4.85 9.23
N GLY A 231 -9.53 -4.45 10.41
CA GLY A 231 -8.67 -4.04 11.52
C GLY A 231 -7.73 -5.16 11.95
N GLY A 232 -8.28 -6.36 12.18
CA GLY A 232 -7.49 -7.56 12.47
C GLY A 232 -6.52 -7.92 11.35
N LEU A 233 -6.95 -7.88 10.09
CA LEU A 233 -6.08 -8.14 8.94
C LEU A 233 -4.90 -7.16 8.88
N PHE A 234 -5.13 -5.86 9.03
CA PHE A 234 -4.05 -4.87 9.03
C PHE A 234 -3.08 -5.04 10.21
N LEU A 235 -3.56 -5.44 11.39
CA LEU A 235 -2.69 -5.74 12.52
C LEU A 235 -1.82 -6.99 12.26
N LEU A 236 -2.38 -8.02 11.63
CA LEU A 236 -1.61 -9.20 11.21
C LEU A 236 -0.55 -8.84 10.17
N LEU A 237 -0.92 -8.02 9.17
CA LEU A 237 0.01 -7.51 8.16
C LEU A 237 1.11 -6.66 8.80
N ALA A 238 0.77 -5.82 9.78
CA ALA A 238 1.74 -5.04 10.52
C ALA A 238 2.77 -5.94 11.22
N LEU A 239 2.32 -6.98 11.92
CA LEU A 239 3.20 -7.93 12.61
C LEU A 239 4.13 -8.66 11.63
N ALA A 240 3.61 -9.11 10.49
CA ALA A 240 4.42 -9.74 9.44
C ALA A 240 5.50 -8.78 8.93
N ASN A 241 5.15 -7.51 8.69
CA ASN A 241 6.09 -6.51 8.20
C ASN A 241 7.11 -6.05 9.27
N VAL A 242 6.74 -6.05 10.55
CA VAL A 242 7.72 -5.86 11.64
C VAL A 242 8.76 -6.98 11.59
N SER A 243 8.32 -8.24 11.50
CA SER A 243 9.23 -9.39 11.40
C SER A 243 10.22 -9.23 10.24
N THR A 244 9.71 -8.88 9.04
CA THR A 244 10.55 -8.61 7.87
C THR A 244 11.48 -7.41 8.07
N SER A 245 11.03 -6.33 8.70
CA SER A 245 11.90 -5.16 8.94
C SER A 245 13.02 -5.44 9.93
N VAL A 246 12.78 -6.29 10.94
CA VAL A 246 13.79 -6.70 11.95
C VAL A 246 14.77 -7.72 11.38
N HIS A 247 14.29 -8.62 10.51
CA HIS A 247 15.10 -9.64 9.84
C HIS A 247 14.91 -9.55 8.31
N PRO A 248 15.48 -8.51 7.65
CA PRO A 248 15.21 -8.21 6.24
C PRO A 248 15.90 -9.17 5.27
N VAL A 249 17.06 -9.71 5.64
CA VAL A 249 17.92 -10.52 4.74
C VAL A 249 17.17 -11.72 4.14
N PRO A 250 16.51 -12.62 4.91
CA PRO A 250 15.85 -13.78 4.31
C PRO A 250 14.75 -13.40 3.31
N ALA A 251 13.96 -12.38 3.63
CA ALA A 251 12.88 -11.92 2.75
C ALA A 251 13.41 -11.21 1.49
N LEU A 252 14.49 -10.43 1.62
CA LEU A 252 15.14 -9.80 0.47
C LEU A 252 15.74 -10.87 -0.45
N LEU A 253 16.44 -11.87 0.08
CA LEU A 253 16.96 -12.98 -0.72
C LEU A 253 15.85 -13.70 -1.47
N ALA A 254 14.72 -13.99 -0.81
CA ALA A 254 13.55 -14.59 -1.45
C ALA A 254 13.00 -13.72 -2.59
N SER A 255 12.95 -12.40 -2.40
CA SER A 255 12.51 -11.46 -3.45
C SER A 255 13.46 -11.40 -4.66
N LEU A 256 14.76 -11.69 -4.44
CA LEU A 256 15.79 -11.77 -5.48
C LEU A 256 15.89 -13.17 -6.12
N GLY A 257 14.90 -14.04 -5.89
CA GLY A 257 14.85 -15.39 -6.45
C GLY A 257 15.63 -16.44 -5.64
N GLY A 258 16.09 -16.11 -4.44
CA GLY A 258 16.75 -17.04 -3.53
C GLY A 258 15.75 -17.98 -2.86
N GLY A 259 15.83 -19.27 -3.18
CA GLY A 259 15.12 -20.36 -2.50
C GLY A 259 16.05 -21.18 -1.64
#